data_AF-A0A963ZPG0-F1
#
_entry.id   AF-A0A963ZPG0-F1
#
_cell.length_a   1.000
_cell.length_b   1.000
_cell.length_c   1.000
_cell.angle_alpha   90.00
_cell.angle_beta   90.00
_cell.angle_gamma   90.00
#
_symmetry.space_group_name_H-M   'P 1'
#
loop_
_entity.id
_entity.type
_entity.pdbx_description
1 polymer ?
#
loop_
_entity_poly.entity_id
_entity_poly.type
_entity_poly.pdbx_seq_one_letter_code
_entity_poly.pdbx_strand_id
1 'polypeptide(L)'
;MDNLATFFKYPQEIRTVIYTTNTVESVHRQFRKATKNRDLFPNDDALKKMLYLAYRDLSKKWTLPIQNWALILSNFSVYFNDRFNDF
;
A
#
# COMPACT_ATOMS: atom_id res chain seq x y z
N MET A 1 -5.37 -5.09 22.35
CA MET A 1 -6.74 -5.06 21.78
C MET A 1 -7.09 -3.68 21.21
N ASP A 2 -6.53 -2.59 21.74
CA ASP A 2 -6.89 -1.21 21.35
C ASP A 2 -6.57 -0.84 19.89
N ASN A 3 -5.51 -1.40 19.32
CA ASN A 3 -5.10 -1.10 17.93
C ASN A 3 -6.10 -1.62 16.88
N LEU A 4 -6.72 -2.77 17.14
CA LEU A 4 -7.75 -3.36 16.27
C LEU A 4 -9.09 -2.65 16.43
N ALA A 5 -9.43 -2.19 17.64
CA ALA A 5 -10.65 -1.43 17.89
C ALA A 5 -10.71 -0.12 17.09
N THR A 6 -9.55 0.49 16.83
CA THR A 6 -9.46 1.73 16.03
C THR A 6 -9.90 1.53 14.59
N PHE A 7 -9.67 0.35 14.00
CA PHE A 7 -10.11 0.05 12.64
C PHE A 7 -11.64 0.12 12.48
N PHE A 8 -12.39 -0.32 13.49
CA PHE A 8 -13.85 -0.32 13.46
C PHE A 8 -14.48 1.08 13.60
N LYS A 9 -13.68 2.10 13.92
CA LYS A 9 -14.14 3.50 13.94
C LYS A 9 -14.35 4.07 12.54
N TYR A 10 -13.78 3.44 11.51
CA TYR A 10 -13.88 3.92 10.13
C TYR A 10 -15.14 3.40 9.41
N PRO A 11 -15.74 4.22 8.53
CA PRO A 11 -16.77 3.79 7.57
C PRO A 11 -16.35 2.56 6.75
N GLN A 12 -17.34 1.81 6.25
CA GLN A 12 -17.13 0.57 5.51
C GLN A 12 -16.22 0.77 4.28
N GLU A 13 -16.35 1.90 3.60
CA GLU A 13 -15.62 2.30 2.41
C GLU A 13 -14.12 2.46 2.71
N ILE A 14 -13.79 3.12 3.82
CA ILE A 14 -12.41 3.32 4.27
C ILE A 14 -11.82 2.00 4.76
N ARG A 15 -12.58 1.21 5.54
CA ARG A 15 -12.16 -0.12 5.97
C ARG A 15 -11.84 -1.03 4.79
N THR A 16 -12.61 -0.93 3.71
CA THR A 16 -12.42 -1.71 2.49
C THR A 16 -11.07 -1.48 1.83
N VAL A 17 -10.66 -0.22 1.74
CA VAL A 17 -9.32 0.11 1.23
C VAL A 17 -8.22 -0.44 2.14
N ILE A 18 -8.37 -0.29 3.45
CA ILE A 18 -7.36 -0.72 4.43
C ILE A 18 -7.20 -2.25 4.45
N TYR A 19 -8.30 -3.01 4.42
CA TYR A 19 -8.24 -4.48 4.49
C TYR A 19 -7.84 -5.12 3.17
N THR A 20 -7.84 -4.39 2.05
CA THR A 20 -7.43 -4.93 0.75
C THR A 20 -5.93 -5.22 0.75
N THR A 21 -5.53 -6.40 1.23
CA THR A 21 -4.13 -6.83 1.33
C THR A 21 -3.51 -7.16 -0.01
N ASN A 22 -4.31 -7.32 -1.08
CA ASN A 22 -3.86 -7.67 -2.43
C ASN A 22 -2.68 -6.81 -2.92
N THR A 23 -2.69 -5.51 -2.63
CA THR A 23 -1.60 -4.59 -3.05
C THR A 23 -0.30 -4.89 -2.31
N VAL A 24 -0.35 -5.05 -0.99
CA VAL A 24 0.81 -5.33 -0.15
C VAL A 24 1.37 -6.73 -0.42
N GLU A 25 0.48 -7.72 -0.56
CA GLU A 25 0.83 -9.10 -0.91
C GLU A 25 1.48 -9.18 -2.29
N SER A 26 0.98 -8.42 -3.27
CA SER A 26 1.57 -8.33 -4.61
C SER A 26 3.01 -7.79 -4.55
N VAL A 27 3.25 -6.73 -3.76
CA VAL A 27 4.61 -6.21 -3.52
C VAL A 27 5.50 -7.27 -2.88
N HIS A 28 5.06 -7.89 -1.78
CA HIS A 28 5.82 -8.92 -1.08
C HIS A 28 6.15 -10.11 -1.99
N ARG A 29 5.20 -10.56 -2.81
CA ARG A 29 5.41 -11.62 -3.79
C ARG A 29 6.50 -11.24 -4.79
N GLN A 30 6.48 -10.02 -5.29
CA GLN A 30 7.48 -9.54 -6.24
C GLN A 30 8.88 -9.43 -5.61
N PHE A 31 8.97 -8.97 -4.36
CA PHE A 31 10.23 -8.92 -3.62
C PHE A 31 10.79 -10.31 -3.33
N ARG A 32 9.96 -11.26 -2.89
CA ARG A 32 10.37 -12.67 -2.73
C ARG A 32 10.84 -13.27 -4.06
N LYS A 33 10.16 -12.97 -5.16
CA LYS A 33 10.57 -13.42 -6.50
C LYS A 33 11.93 -12.84 -6.91
N ALA A 34 12.16 -11.55 -6.68
CA ALA A 34 13.41 -10.88 -7.04
C ALA A 34 14.61 -11.40 -6.22
N THR A 35 14.37 -11.78 -4.97
CA THR A 35 15.42 -12.26 -4.04
C THR A 35 15.61 -13.77 -4.07
N LYS A 36 14.67 -14.56 -4.62
CA LYS A 36 14.69 -16.04 -4.61
C LYS A 36 15.99 -16.68 -5.11
N ASN A 37 16.67 -16.06 -6.08
CA ASN A 37 17.87 -16.63 -6.71
C ASN A 37 19.17 -16.10 -6.09
N ARG A 38 19.10 -15.35 -4.99
CA ARG A 38 20.27 -14.80 -4.29
C ARG A 38 20.16 -15.06 -2.81
N ASP A 39 20.95 -16.01 -2.33
CA ASP A 39 20.98 -16.38 -0.91
C ASP A 39 21.74 -15.35 -0.05
N LEU A 40 22.68 -14.61 -0.65
CA LEU A 40 23.52 -13.63 0.03
C LEU A 40 23.68 -12.36 -0.80
N PHE A 41 23.70 -11.22 -0.11
CA PHE A 41 23.99 -9.91 -0.69
C PHE A 41 25.33 -9.40 -0.13
N PRO A 42 26.17 -8.76 -0.95
CA PRO A 42 27.50 -8.29 -0.51
C PRO A 42 27.41 -7.12 0.48
N ASN A 43 26.31 -6.35 0.47
CA ASN A 43 25.98 -5.31 1.46
C ASN A 43 24.49 -4.94 1.34
N ASP A 44 24.00 -4.15 2.30
CA ASP A 44 22.60 -3.69 2.33
C ASP A 44 22.21 -2.84 1.12
N ASP A 45 23.15 -2.07 0.56
CA ASP A 45 22.87 -1.21 -0.59
C ASP A 45 22.62 -2.02 -1.86
N ALA A 46 23.29 -3.16 -2.03
CA ALA A 46 23.03 -4.09 -3.12
C ALA A 46 21.61 -4.68 -3.01
N LEU A 47 21.17 -5.03 -1.81
CA LEU A 47 19.80 -5.49 -1.55
C LEU A 47 18.78 -4.37 -1.85
N LYS A 48 19.00 -3.16 -1.33
CA LYS A 48 18.12 -2.01 -1.57
C LYS A 48 17.99 -1.69 -3.05
N LYS A 49 19.09 -1.69 -3.81
CA LYS A 49 19.07 -1.48 -5.27
C LYS A 49 18.23 -2.54 -5.98
N MET A 50 18.36 -3.80 -5.59
CA MET A 50 17.56 -4.89 -6.16
C MET A 50 16.06 -4.71 -5.87
N LEU A 51 15.70 -4.40 -4.62
CA LEU A 51 14.30 -4.15 -4.24
C LEU A 51 13.74 -2.91 -4.96
N TYR A 52 14.54 -1.86 -5.12
CA TYR A 52 14.16 -0.67 -5.88
C TYR A 52 13.86 -0.99 -7.35
N LEU A 53 14.70 -1.80 -8.00
CA LEU A 53 14.45 -2.22 -9.38
C LEU A 53 13.17 -3.04 -9.50
N ALA A 54 12.92 -3.97 -8.57
CA ALA A 54 11.69 -4.75 -8.52
C ALA A 54 10.45 -3.87 -8.30
N TYR A 55 10.55 -2.87 -7.41
CA TYR A 55 9.51 -1.88 -7.17
C TYR A 55 9.24 -1.04 -8.42
N ARG A 56 10.29 -0.53 -9.07
CA ARG A 56 10.18 0.30 -10.29
C ARG A 56 9.46 -0.43 -11.41
N ASP A 57 9.69 -1.73 -11.57
CA ASP A 57 9.02 -2.51 -12.61
C ASP A 57 7.59 -2.92 -12.21
N LEU A 58 7.31 -3.04 -10.91
CA LEU A 58 5.95 -3.22 -10.40
C LEU A 58 5.11 -1.94 -10.53
N SER A 59 5.68 -0.78 -10.20
CA SER A 59 4.96 0.50 -10.21
C SER A 59 4.47 0.88 -11.61
N LYS A 60 5.19 0.49 -12.67
CA LYS A 60 4.75 0.65 -14.07
C LYS A 60 3.42 -0.05 -14.38
N LYS A 61 3.04 -1.06 -13.58
CA LYS A 61 1.79 -1.82 -13.75
C LYS A 61 0.64 -1.25 -12.92
N TRP A 62 0.90 -0.31 -12.02
CA TRP A 62 -0.10 0.34 -11.18
C TRP A 62 -0.78 1.50 -11.92
N THR A 63 -1.39 1.19 -13.06
CA THR A 63 -2.09 2.18 -13.90
C THR A 63 -3.59 2.20 -13.62
N LEU A 64 -4.13 1.18 -12.96
CA LEU A 64 -5.55 1.08 -12.68
C LEU A 64 -5.93 1.95 -11.47
N PRO A 65 -6.97 2.79 -11.60
CA PRO A 65 -7.47 3.57 -10.48
C PRO A 65 -8.10 2.66 -9.42
N ILE A 66 -8.07 3.11 -8.17
CA ILE A 66 -8.77 2.45 -7.07
C ILE A 66 -10.28 2.50 -7.36
N GLN A 67 -10.95 1.35 -7.26
CA GLN A 67 -12.39 1.27 -7.48
C GLN A 67 -13.13 2.17 -6.48
N ASN A 68 -14.11 2.94 -6.97
CA ASN A 68 -14.91 3.88 -6.17
C ASN A 68 -14.11 4.95 -5.43
N TRP A 69 -12.92 5.33 -5.95
CA TRP A 69 -12.03 6.29 -5.29
C TRP A 69 -12.70 7.63 -4.94
N ALA A 70 -13.55 8.17 -5.82
CA ALA A 70 -14.26 9.44 -5.56
C ALA A 70 -15.17 9.37 -4.33
N LEU A 71 -15.90 8.27 -4.15
CA LEU A 71 -16.77 8.05 -2.99
C LEU A 71 -15.94 7.88 -1.71
N ILE A 72 -14.85 7.12 -1.79
CA ILE A 72 -13.92 6.92 -0.68
C ILE A 72 -13.30 8.26 -0.26
N LEU A 73 -12.89 9.08 -1.22
CA LEU A 73 -12.31 10.40 -0.98
C LEU A 73 -13.31 11.35 -0.30
N SER A 74 -14.58 11.33 -0.71
CA SER A 74 -15.64 12.08 -0.04
C SER A 74 -15.86 11.62 1.42
N ASN A 75 -15.81 10.31 1.69
CA ASN A 75 -15.84 9.81 3.06
C ASN A 75 -14.61 10.25 3.88
N PHE A 76 -13.43 10.29 3.24
CA PHE A 76 -12.22 10.78 3.89
C PHE A 76 -12.30 12.29 4.21
N SER A 77 -12.85 13.11 3.32
CA SER A 77 -12.97 14.55 3.57
C SER A 77 -13.94 14.84 4.71
N VAL A 78 -15.06 14.12 4.80
CA VAL A 78 -15.99 14.26 5.93
C VAL A 78 -15.38 13.78 7.24
N TYR A 79 -14.75 12.59 7.25
CA TYR A 79 -14.20 11.99 8.48
C TYR A 79 -12.93 12.71 8.97
N PHE A 80 -12.15 13.31 8.07
CA PHE A 80 -10.92 14.05 8.38
C PHE A 80 -10.98 15.51 7.93
N ASN A 81 -12.11 16.17 8.15
CA ASN A 81 -12.38 17.54 7.71
C ASN A 81 -11.21 18.50 8.05
N ASP A 82 -10.70 18.43 9.27
CA ASP A 82 -9.61 19.29 9.75
C ASP A 82 -8.28 19.12 8.99
N ARG A 83 -8.10 18.02 8.25
CA ARG A 83 -6.90 17.75 7.43
C ARG A 83 -7.08 18.08 5.95
N PHE A 84 -8.32 18.33 5.51
CA PHE A 84 -8.66 18.68 4.14
C PHE A 84 -9.01 20.16 3.95
N ASN A 85 -9.16 20.92 5.05
CA ASN A 85 -9.46 22.37 5.01
C ASN A 85 -8.34 23.25 4.40
N ASP A 86 -7.13 22.71 4.21
CA ASP A 86 -5.97 23.44 3.67
C ASP A 86 -5.79 23.27 2.15
N PHE A 87 -6.80 22.74 1.43
CA PHE A 87 -6.79 22.59 -0.03
C PHE A 87 -7.76 23.54 -0.73
#